data_AF-A0A941FR01-F1
#
_entry.id   AF-A0A941FR01-F1
#
_cell.length_a   1.000
_cell.length_b   1.000
_cell.length_c   1.000
_cell.angle_alpha   90.00
_cell.angle_beta   90.00
_cell.angle_gamma   90.00
#
_symmetry.space_group_name_H-M   'P 1'
#
loop_
_entity.id
_entity.type
_entity.pdbx_description
1 polymer ?
#
loop_
_entity_poly.entity_id
_entity_poly.type
_entity_poly.pdbx_seq_one_letter_code
_entity_poly.pdbx_strand_id
1 'polypeptide(L)'
;MLKSGHKVIVDTTNRTRKRRKQWRRVAKEFGLTLEIYQVDTDYETCKARNKDLMRLPQDVLKQIHKEYQKPTSDEGTIIMVN
;
A
#
# COMPACT_ATOMS: atom_id res chain seq x y z
N MET A 1 -7.49 14.88 13.45
CA MET A 1 -6.33 14.17 12.87
C MET A 1 -5.98 14.72 11.49
N LEU A 2 -6.81 14.55 10.45
CA LEU A 2 -6.54 15.20 9.14
C LEU A 2 -6.82 16.72 9.15
N LYS A 3 -7.90 17.15 9.81
CA LYS A 3 -8.25 18.58 9.97
C LYS A 3 -7.27 19.38 10.84
N SER A 4 -6.36 18.71 11.56
CA SER A 4 -5.42 19.35 12.47
C SER A 4 -4.04 19.59 11.83
N GLY A 5 -3.90 19.48 10.50
CA GLY A 5 -2.65 19.76 9.78
C GLY A 5 -1.53 18.74 9.97
N HIS A 6 -1.84 17.56 10.51
CA HIS A 6 -0.85 16.52 10.74
C HIS A 6 -0.58 15.72 9.46
N LYS A 7 0.65 15.24 9.29
CA LYS A 7 0.96 14.18 8.31
C LYS A 7 0.41 12.85 8.81
N VAL A 8 -0.24 12.09 7.95
CA VAL A 8 -0.84 10.80 8.28
C VAL A 8 -0.25 9.73 7.38
N ILE A 9 0.22 8.64 7.99
CA ILE A 9 0.68 7.44 7.28
C ILE A 9 -0.39 6.36 7.40
N VAL A 10 -0.75 5.77 6.26
CA VAL A 10 -1.65 4.62 6.20
C VAL A 10 -0.82 3.36 5.94
N ASP A 11 -0.41 2.68 7.00
CA ASP A 11 0.33 1.43 6.92
C ASP A 11 -0.63 0.25 6.77
N THR A 12 -1.02 -0.03 5.52
CA THR A 12 -1.80 -1.21 5.17
C THR A 12 -1.32 -1.76 3.84
N THR A 13 -1.56 -3.05 3.60
CA THR A 13 -1.12 -3.73 2.36
C THR A 13 -1.62 -3.08 1.06
N ASN A 14 -2.75 -2.36 1.07
CA ASN A 14 -3.24 -1.54 -0.06
C ASN A 14 -3.10 -2.18 -1.46
N ARG A 15 -3.31 -3.50 -1.52
CA ARG A 15 -2.88 -4.36 -2.65
C ARG A 15 -3.66 -4.16 -3.95
N THR A 16 -4.86 -3.60 -3.91
CA THR A 16 -5.69 -3.36 -5.11
C THR A 16 -6.02 -1.88 -5.29
N ARG A 17 -6.27 -1.47 -6.54
CA ARG A 17 -6.76 -0.12 -6.87
C ARG A 17 -8.06 0.20 -6.11
N LYS A 18 -8.96 -0.80 -5.98
CA LYS A 18 -10.21 -0.68 -5.23
C LYS A 18 -9.97 -0.33 -3.76
N ARG A 19 -9.01 -0.98 -3.11
CA ARG A 19 -8.63 -0.68 -1.72
C ARG A 19 -8.02 0.72 -1.59
N ARG A 20 -7.18 1.14 -2.53
CA ARG A 20 -6.57 2.48 -2.53
C ARG A 20 -7.55 3.61 -2.86
N LYS A 21 -8.66 3.32 -3.55
CA LYS A 21 -9.70 4.31 -3.92
C LYS A 21 -10.23 5.12 -2.74
N GLN A 22 -10.36 4.51 -1.56
CA GLN A 22 -10.86 5.22 -0.37
C GLN A 22 -9.91 6.35 0.05
N TRP A 23 -8.60 6.13 -0.04
CA TRP A 23 -7.59 7.13 0.33
C TRP A 23 -7.53 8.27 -0.69
N ARG A 24 -7.69 7.96 -1.99
CA ARG A 24 -7.89 8.97 -3.03
C ARG A 24 -9.09 9.88 -2.74
N ARG A 25 -10.21 9.29 -2.30
CA ARG A 25 -11.42 10.04 -1.93
C ARG A 25 -11.15 10.94 -0.74
N VAL A 26 -10.53 10.42 0.31
CA VAL A 26 -10.18 11.21 1.51
C VAL A 26 -9.24 12.37 1.14
N ALA A 27 -8.15 12.10 0.41
CA ALA A 27 -7.22 13.15 0.02
C ALA A 27 -7.92 14.26 -0.80
N LYS A 28 -8.79 13.88 -1.75
CA LYS A 28 -9.58 14.83 -2.54
C LYS A 28 -10.55 15.65 -1.68
N GLU A 29 -11.26 15.00 -0.76
CA GLU A 29 -12.25 15.65 0.12
C GLU A 29 -11.62 16.72 1.02
N PHE A 30 -10.38 16.49 1.45
CA PHE A 30 -9.65 17.41 2.33
C PHE A 30 -8.64 18.31 1.59
N GLY A 31 -8.57 18.25 0.25
CA GLY A 31 -7.63 19.04 -0.54
C GLY A 31 -6.15 18.72 -0.24
N LEU A 32 -5.84 17.47 0.10
CA LEU A 32 -4.51 17.02 0.50
C LEU A 32 -3.75 16.38 -0.66
N THR A 33 -2.42 16.49 -0.63
CA THR A 33 -1.53 15.69 -1.47
C THR A 33 -1.57 14.23 -1.01
N LEU A 34 -1.68 13.31 -1.97
CA LEU A 34 -1.60 11.87 -1.73
C LEU A 34 -0.30 11.32 -2.33
N GLU A 35 0.56 10.82 -1.46
CA GLU A 35 1.79 10.11 -1.83
C GLU A 35 1.59 8.60 -1.60
N ILE A 36 2.07 7.80 -2.56
CA ILE A 36 2.04 6.34 -2.50
C ILE A 36 3.47 5.84 -2.44
N TYR A 37 3.87 5.39 -1.27
CA TYR A 37 5.16 4.72 -1.07
C TYR A 37 5.08 3.29 -1.59
N GLN A 38 5.57 3.06 -2.80
CA GLN A 38 5.61 1.73 -3.39
C GLN A 38 6.86 1.00 -2.93
N VAL A 39 6.66 -0.03 -2.11
CA VAL A 39 7.70 -1.00 -1.75
C VAL A 39 7.73 -2.09 -2.83
N ASP A 40 8.78 -2.11 -3.66
CA ASP A 40 8.90 -3.02 -4.80
C ASP A 40 9.72 -4.27 -4.45
N THR A 41 9.33 -4.93 -3.36
CA THR A 41 9.93 -6.22 -2.96
C THR A 41 9.19 -7.36 -3.65
N ASP A 42 9.93 -8.26 -4.29
CA ASP A 42 9.35 -9.41 -4.97
C ASP A 42 8.74 -10.45 -4.01
N TYR A 43 7.89 -11.31 -4.56
CA TYR A 43 7.16 -12.33 -3.79
C TYR A 43 8.08 -13.35 -3.10
N GLU A 44 9.16 -13.79 -3.75
CA GLU A 44 10.04 -14.81 -3.16
C GLU A 44 10.83 -14.21 -2.00
N THR A 45 11.29 -12.96 -2.11
CA THR A 45 11.88 -12.22 -0.99
C THR A 45 10.89 -12.05 0.17
N CYS A 46 9.64 -11.66 -0.12
CA CYS A 46 8.60 -11.53 0.91
C CYS A 46 8.28 -12.86 1.61
N LYS A 47 8.23 -13.95 0.84
CA LYS A 47 7.99 -15.31 1.33
C LYS A 47 9.14 -15.82 2.18
N ALA A 48 10.38 -15.58 1.79
CA ALA A 48 11.56 -15.90 2.58
C ALA A 48 11.52 -15.17 3.94
N ARG A 49 11.29 -13.86 3.94
CA ARG A 49 11.14 -13.06 5.18
C ARG A 49 9.98 -13.55 6.05
N ASN A 50 8.87 -13.92 5.45
CA ASN A 50 7.71 -14.41 6.19
C ASN A 50 7.91 -15.81 6.78
N LYS A 51 8.78 -16.66 6.18
CA LYS A 51 9.13 -17.97 6.72
C LYS A 51 9.76 -17.85 8.11
N ASP A 52 10.66 -16.89 8.28
CA ASP A 52 11.38 -16.68 9.54
C ASP A 52 10.50 -15.98 10.59
N LEU A 53 9.66 -15.04 10.15
CA LEU A 53 8.84 -14.21 11.05
C LEU A 53 7.47 -14.82 11.36
N MET A 54 7.01 -15.80 10.57
CA MET A 54 5.69 -16.46 10.66
C MET A 54 4.51 -15.49 10.81
N ARG A 55 4.57 -14.32 10.15
CA ARG A 55 3.56 -13.26 10.32
C ARG A 55 2.24 -13.55 9.60
N LEU A 56 2.30 -14.23 8.47
CA LEU A 56 1.15 -14.53 7.63
C LEU A 56 1.12 -16.00 7.21
N PRO A 57 -0.06 -16.64 7.18
CA PRO A 57 -0.24 -17.91 6.49
C PRO A 57 0.18 -17.85 5.02
N GLN A 58 0.70 -18.96 4.48
CA GLN A 58 1.23 -18.99 3.11
C GLN A 58 0.16 -18.73 2.03
N ASP A 59 -1.05 -19.23 2.25
CA ASP A 59 -2.21 -19.00 1.39
C ASP A 59 -2.60 -17.52 1.34
N VAL A 60 -2.57 -16.82 2.49
CA VAL A 60 -2.80 -15.38 2.56
C VAL A 60 -1.72 -14.60 1.80
N LEU A 61 -0.45 -14.98 1.96
CA LEU A 61 0.65 -14.34 1.23
C LEU A 61 0.51 -14.54 -0.29
N LYS A 62 0.18 -15.75 -0.72
CA LYS A 62 -0.07 -16.09 -2.13
C LYS A 62 -1.27 -15.31 -2.68
N GLN A 63 -2.33 -15.15 -1.90
CA GLN A 63 -3.49 -14.34 -2.27
C GLN A 63 -3.13 -12.85 -2.41
N ILE A 64 -2.33 -12.30 -1.48
CA ILE A 64 -1.86 -10.92 -1.56
C ILE A 64 -1.10 -10.69 -2.88
N HIS A 65 -0.19 -11.59 -3.22
CA HIS A 65 0.58 -11.50 -4.46
C HIS A 65 -0.31 -11.57 -5.70
N LYS A 66 -1.27 -12.52 -5.73
CA LYS A 66 -2.19 -12.68 -6.86
C LYS A 66 -3.10 -11.45 -7.08
N GLU A 67 -3.53 -10.81 -6.00
CA GLU A 67 -4.39 -9.63 -6.06
C GLU A 67 -3.62 -8.33 -6.31
N TYR A 68 -2.30 -8.34 -6.19
CA TYR A 68 -1.51 -7.12 -6.23
C TYR A 68 -1.64 -6.40 -7.59
N GLN A 69 -1.97 -5.12 -7.52
CA GLN A 69 -2.04 -4.21 -8.64
C GLN A 69 -1.10 -3.04 -8.39
N LYS A 70 -0.08 -2.88 -9.23
CA LYS A 70 0.88 -1.77 -9.17
C LYS A 70 0.12 -0.43 -9.19
N PRO A 71 0.46 0.53 -8.31
CA PRO A 71 -0.13 1.87 -8.36
C PRO A 71 0.23 2.56 -9.67
N THR A 72 -0.69 3.41 -10.14
CA THR A 72 -0.50 4.24 -11.34
C THR A 72 -0.55 5.72 -10.98
N SER A 73 0.01 6.59 -11.82
CA SER A 73 0.14 8.03 -11.55
C SER A 73 -1.19 8.77 -11.39
N ASP A 74 -2.32 8.23 -11.88
CA ASP A 74 -3.65 8.78 -11.61
C ASP A 74 -4.12 8.54 -10.16
N GLU A 75 -3.46 7.66 -9.42
CA GLU A 75 -3.78 7.33 -8.03
C GLU A 75 -3.13 8.29 -7.02
N GLY A 76 -2.03 8.96 -7.38
CA GLY A 76 -1.26 9.85 -6.50
C GLY A 76 0.21 9.93 -6.93
N THR A 77 1.01 10.70 -6.20
CA THR A 77 2.47 10.77 -6.43
C THR A 77 3.12 9.49 -5.95
N ILE A 78 3.74 8.72 -6.85
CA ILE A 78 4.40 7.46 -6.49
C ILE A 78 5.84 7.74 -6.05
N ILE A 79 6.20 7.25 -4.86
CA ILE A 79 7.54 7.30 -4.29
C ILE A 79 8.03 5.86 -4.18
N MET A 80 9.09 5.52 -4.91
CA MET A 80 9.70 4.19 -4.83
C MET A 80 10.52 4.08 -3.55
N VAL A 81 10.34 2.98 -2.81
CA VAL A 81 11.11 2.68 -1.61
C VAL A 81 11.91 1.41 -1.86
N ASN A 82 13.23 1.50 -1.70
CA ASN A 82 14.19 0.40 -1.83
C ASN A 82 14.42 -0.29 -0.48
#